data_AF-A0AAE3IQL2-F1
#
_entry.id   AF-A0AAE3IQL2-F1
#
_cell.length_a   1.000
_cell.length_b   1.000
_cell.length_c   1.000
_cell.angle_alpha   90.00
_cell.angle_beta   90.00
_cell.angle_gamma   90.00
#
_symmetry.space_group_name_H-M   'P 1'
#
loop_
_entity.id
_entity.type
_entity.pdbx_description
1 polymer ?
#
loop_
_entity_poly.entity_id
_entity_poly.type
_entity_poly.pdbx_seq_one_letter_code
_entity_poly.pdbx_strand_id
1 'polypeptide(L)'
;MNINEFQLIINLCIEESEKKYSKYLLERLSPANLKQENWYSNDGSNILKQHVLKFNYQGKNFRNSDEVIQVYQQLLESILEEFNRKYMIFKAPLILILYSFKKINSLAIFSNFLKIYGLSIESENKFLRTLNYNLECYITENENSQKKFKEIEAFLGIEKIGIELLLEHIIDTPYPNKQDENQESIKNTFEELDELIIYVHEIGILASIVDNVKNHLLDCELQFNNEGLIMIYYPEERKTTLNQILESNVQWLQEKENDKYIVPINLIQRLNIVVKNRIGLNLEEINQFIQKLSNEKDCWRVLELPSLKSYILNHIQLESEDLKKLLDLLIRNPEEYSIKNYIDLYRDSRVMLKPIVPLAYNFYIFSDNVLLEALIFYKIRIFDVNFYSGALRGRFEQINNKINIDFEEKIRAKIENSRSDLKVKHNLTRISDTEITLPEQIDLIVVSSESIYVCDCKNFLLKTSPRAIRNEINNMLGKHSKKLSSKVNFVNDNLEIILEKEFGISDFEKYRNNIKSLFIVNNFSVASNMLEMKHPMINYTQIEEYFINAS
;
A
#
# COMPACT_ATOMS: atom_id res chain seq x y z
N MET A 1 39.28 3.28 14.37
CA MET A 1 38.43 4.45 14.72
C MET A 1 37.92 4.29 16.14
N ASN A 2 38.04 5.32 16.99
CA ASN A 2 37.46 5.32 18.35
C ASN A 2 35.95 5.58 18.28
N ILE A 3 35.16 5.09 19.24
CA ILE A 3 33.69 5.23 19.30
C ILE A 3 33.22 6.70 19.23
N ASN A 4 33.99 7.62 19.82
CA ASN A 4 33.70 9.06 19.77
C ASN A 4 33.87 9.65 18.36
N GLU A 5 34.86 9.17 17.60
CA GLU A 5 35.08 9.59 16.20
C GLU A 5 33.99 9.02 15.30
N PHE A 6 33.61 7.76 15.53
CA PHE A 6 32.50 7.12 14.81
C PHE A 6 31.17 7.84 15.05
N GLN A 7 30.88 8.20 16.30
CA GLN A 7 29.66 8.94 16.64
C GLN A 7 29.63 10.33 16.01
N LEU A 8 30.77 11.02 15.95
CA LEU A 8 30.88 12.32 15.29
C LEU A 8 30.61 12.19 13.77
N ILE A 9 31.20 11.19 13.12
CA ILE A 9 30.97 10.89 11.70
C ILE A 9 29.48 10.58 11.44
N ILE A 10 28.87 9.76 12.31
CA ILE A 10 27.44 9.44 12.23
C ILE A 10 26.60 10.73 12.27
N ASN A 11 26.84 11.57 13.27
CA ASN A 11 26.08 12.80 13.46
C ASN A 11 26.23 13.75 12.26
N LEU A 12 27.45 13.89 11.75
CA LEU A 12 27.73 14.71 10.55
C LEU A 12 27.03 14.16 9.30
N CYS A 13 27.08 12.83 9.09
CA CYS A 13 26.39 12.19 7.97
C CYS A 13 24.89 12.45 8.04
N ILE A 14 24.29 12.27 9.20
CA ILE A 14 22.86 12.47 9.41
C ILE A 14 22.47 13.92 9.19
N GLU A 15 23.15 14.87 9.86
CA GLU A 15 22.77 16.28 9.85
C GLU A 15 22.90 16.90 8.45
N GLU A 16 24.04 16.70 7.78
CA GLU A 16 24.24 17.27 6.44
C GLU A 16 23.35 16.62 5.39
N SER A 17 23.08 15.31 5.49
CA SER A 17 22.19 14.61 4.55
C SER A 17 20.73 15.02 4.73
N GLU A 18 20.25 15.10 5.98
CA GLU A 18 18.89 15.58 6.26
C GLU A 18 18.71 17.01 5.76
N LYS A 19 19.69 17.89 6.02
CA LYS A 19 19.67 19.29 5.57
C LYS A 19 19.66 19.40 4.05
N LYS A 20 20.54 18.68 3.36
CA LYS A 20 20.67 18.74 1.90
C LYS A 20 19.43 18.18 1.21
N TYR A 21 18.92 17.03 1.65
CA TYR A 21 17.72 16.45 1.07
C TYR A 21 16.44 17.22 1.42
N SER A 22 16.35 17.80 2.63
CA SER A 22 15.26 18.73 2.98
C SER A 22 15.26 19.94 2.06
N LYS A 23 16.43 20.51 1.77
CA LYS A 23 16.57 21.62 0.83
C LYS A 23 16.11 21.22 -0.58
N TYR A 24 16.58 20.06 -1.08
CA TYR A 24 16.13 19.50 -2.37
C TYR A 24 14.61 19.38 -2.45
N LEU A 25 13.96 18.75 -1.46
CA LEU A 25 12.50 18.61 -1.44
C LEU A 25 11.79 19.97 -1.34
N LEU A 26 12.26 20.90 -0.52
CA LEU A 26 11.63 22.23 -0.38
C LEU A 26 11.76 23.07 -1.64
N GLU A 27 12.88 22.96 -2.36
CA GLU A 27 13.07 23.63 -3.65
C GLU A 27 12.09 23.07 -4.69
N ARG A 28 12.02 21.74 -4.83
CA ARG A 28 11.11 21.04 -5.76
C ARG A 28 9.63 21.25 -5.43
N LEU A 29 9.29 21.30 -4.15
CA LEU A 29 7.93 21.54 -3.63
C LEU A 29 7.69 23.01 -3.25
N SER A 30 8.46 23.94 -3.82
CA SER A 30 8.22 25.37 -3.66
C SER A 30 6.97 25.81 -4.44
N PRO A 31 6.23 26.84 -4.01
CA PRO A 31 5.05 27.31 -4.72
C PRO A 31 5.30 27.63 -6.21
N ALA A 32 6.50 28.15 -6.52
CA ALA A 32 6.90 28.45 -7.90
C ALA A 32 7.05 27.19 -8.75
N ASN A 33 7.75 26.17 -8.25
CA ASN A 33 7.92 24.91 -8.96
C ASN A 33 6.60 24.14 -9.04
N LEU A 34 5.80 24.12 -7.96
CA LEU A 34 4.45 23.54 -7.93
C LEU A 34 3.57 24.07 -9.07
N LYS A 35 3.60 25.39 -9.33
CA LYS A 35 2.86 26.04 -10.43
C LYS A 35 3.37 25.67 -11.82
N GLN A 36 4.67 25.49 -11.98
CA GLN A 36 5.30 25.26 -13.29
C GLN A 36 5.33 23.79 -13.71
N GLU A 37 4.88 22.85 -12.87
CA GLU A 37 5.03 21.40 -13.08
C GLU A 37 6.50 20.94 -13.23
N ASN A 38 7.44 21.82 -12.87
CA ASN A 38 8.88 21.64 -13.07
C ASN A 38 9.55 20.76 -12.00
N TRP A 39 8.82 19.89 -11.32
CA TRP A 39 9.38 19.09 -10.21
C TRP A 39 10.02 17.81 -10.74
N TYR A 40 9.68 17.43 -11.97
CA TYR A 40 10.42 16.46 -12.78
C TYR A 40 11.52 17.10 -13.64
N SER A 41 11.73 18.43 -13.54
CA SER A 41 12.66 19.12 -14.46
C SER A 41 14.08 18.57 -14.31
N ASN A 42 14.66 18.23 -15.47
CA ASN A 42 15.95 17.57 -15.69
C ASN A 42 17.08 18.25 -14.90
N ASP A 43 17.42 17.71 -13.73
CA ASP A 43 18.78 17.91 -13.22
C ASP A 43 19.70 17.15 -14.19
N GLY A 44 20.65 17.87 -14.79
CA GLY A 44 21.40 17.51 -16.01
C GLY A 44 22.27 16.26 -15.99
N SER A 45 22.14 15.40 -14.99
CA SER A 45 22.71 14.06 -14.97
C SER A 45 21.70 13.08 -15.57
N ASN A 46 22.10 12.52 -16.69
CA ASN A 46 21.26 11.67 -17.53
C ASN A 46 21.71 10.22 -17.33
N ILE A 47 21.79 9.71 -16.09
CA ILE A 47 22.38 8.38 -15.83
C ILE A 47 21.54 7.34 -16.59
N LEU A 48 20.22 7.36 -16.42
CA LEU A 48 19.26 6.49 -17.10
C LEU A 48 19.33 6.67 -18.62
N LYS A 49 19.38 7.91 -19.11
CA LYS A 49 19.55 8.19 -20.54
C LYS A 49 20.86 7.62 -21.09
N GLN A 50 21.96 7.73 -20.35
CA GLN A 50 23.25 7.14 -20.74
C GLN A 50 23.16 5.62 -20.83
N HIS A 51 22.49 4.97 -19.89
CA HIS A 51 22.27 3.52 -19.93
C HIS A 51 21.30 3.11 -21.04
N VAL A 52 20.26 3.89 -21.32
CA VAL A 52 19.35 3.71 -22.47
C VAL A 52 20.12 3.78 -23.80
N LEU A 53 21.01 4.75 -23.94
CA LEU A 53 21.89 4.88 -25.10
C LEU A 53 22.89 3.72 -25.19
N LYS A 54 23.49 3.32 -24.06
CA LYS A 54 24.41 2.17 -23.96
C LYS A 54 23.79 0.88 -24.49
N PHE A 55 22.50 0.64 -24.23
CA PHE A 55 21.77 -0.53 -24.71
C PHE A 55 21.06 -0.34 -26.06
N ASN A 56 21.24 0.81 -26.72
CA ASN A 56 20.56 1.17 -27.97
C ASN A 56 19.03 1.04 -27.87
N TYR A 57 18.45 1.57 -26.79
CA TYR A 57 17.00 1.60 -26.60
C TYR A 57 16.35 2.85 -27.19
N GLN A 58 17.11 3.86 -27.63
CA GLN A 58 16.52 5.06 -28.24
C GLN A 58 15.60 4.75 -29.42
N GLY A 59 14.43 5.41 -29.45
CA GLY A 59 13.42 5.23 -30.50
C GLY A 59 12.68 3.90 -30.48
N LYS A 60 12.89 3.03 -29.48
CA LYS A 60 12.19 1.75 -29.34
C LYS A 60 10.94 1.88 -28.47
N ASN A 61 9.94 1.07 -28.83
CA ASN A 61 8.70 0.92 -28.09
C ASN A 61 8.54 -0.53 -27.64
N PHE A 62 8.23 -0.72 -26.36
CA PHE A 62 8.00 -2.01 -25.74
C PHE A 62 6.55 -2.07 -25.24
N ARG A 63 5.78 -3.02 -25.77
CA ARG A 63 4.35 -3.19 -25.49
C ARG A 63 4.05 -4.48 -24.73
N ASN A 64 4.97 -5.45 -24.76
CA ASN A 64 4.86 -6.70 -24.03
C ASN A 64 5.40 -6.52 -22.60
N SER A 65 4.66 -6.99 -21.59
CA SER A 65 5.06 -6.91 -20.19
C SER A 65 6.41 -7.59 -19.92
N ASP A 66 6.69 -8.72 -20.57
CA ASP A 66 7.93 -9.46 -20.38
C ASP A 66 9.13 -8.71 -20.97
N GLU A 67 8.95 -8.07 -22.12
CA GLU A 67 9.98 -7.22 -22.73
C GLU A 67 10.30 -6.01 -21.85
N VAL A 68 9.27 -5.36 -21.30
CA VAL A 68 9.46 -4.22 -20.39
C VAL A 68 10.20 -4.63 -19.12
N ILE A 69 9.89 -5.81 -18.55
CA ILE A 69 10.59 -6.34 -17.38
C ILE A 69 12.07 -6.62 -17.71
N GLN A 70 12.37 -7.20 -18.88
CA GLN A 70 13.75 -7.46 -19.30
C GLN A 70 14.55 -6.18 -19.52
N VAL A 71 13.96 -5.18 -20.19
CA VAL A 71 14.59 -3.86 -20.40
C VAL A 71 14.92 -3.20 -19.05
N TYR A 72 13.97 -3.25 -18.12
CA TYR A 72 14.16 -2.76 -16.76
C TYR A 72 15.32 -3.47 -16.05
N GLN A 73 15.37 -4.81 -16.09
CA GLN A 73 16.42 -5.59 -15.43
C GLN A 73 17.80 -5.13 -15.90
N GLN A 74 17.98 -5.03 -17.22
CA GLN A 74 19.26 -4.65 -17.82
C GLN A 74 19.66 -3.22 -17.47
N LEU A 75 18.71 -2.27 -17.50
CA LEU A 75 18.98 -0.89 -17.11
C LEU A 75 19.35 -0.80 -15.63
N LEU A 76 18.58 -1.45 -14.75
CA LEU A 76 18.81 -1.41 -13.31
C LEU A 76 20.16 -2.05 -12.97
N GLU A 77 20.47 -3.23 -13.50
CA GLU A 77 21.74 -3.91 -13.27
C GLU A 77 22.93 -3.03 -13.69
N SER A 78 22.85 -2.41 -14.86
CA SER A 78 23.91 -1.53 -15.37
C SER A 78 24.10 -0.26 -14.54
N ILE A 79 23.00 0.34 -14.06
CA ILE A 79 23.03 1.50 -13.16
C ILE A 79 23.63 1.10 -11.80
N LEU A 80 23.22 -0.04 -11.23
CA LEU A 80 23.74 -0.53 -9.95
C LEU A 80 25.22 -0.94 -10.04
N GLU A 81 25.69 -1.46 -11.18
CA GLU A 81 27.12 -1.72 -11.42
C GLU A 81 27.96 -0.44 -11.45
N GLU A 82 27.44 0.64 -12.04
CA GLU A 82 28.08 1.95 -12.01
C GLU A 82 28.08 2.53 -10.58
N PHE A 83 26.92 2.50 -9.92
CA PHE A 83 26.75 2.91 -8.54
C PHE A 83 27.75 2.21 -7.61
N ASN A 84 27.92 0.89 -7.76
CA ASN A 84 28.84 0.10 -6.95
C ASN A 84 30.30 0.52 -7.11
N ARG A 85 30.73 0.78 -8.35
CA ARG A 85 32.10 1.22 -8.61
C ARG A 85 32.40 2.58 -7.98
N LYS A 86 31.38 3.42 -7.81
CA LYS A 86 31.51 4.77 -7.30
C LYS A 86 31.37 4.87 -5.77
N TYR A 87 30.32 4.28 -5.21
CA TYR A 87 29.90 4.57 -3.82
C TYR A 87 30.18 3.46 -2.81
N MET A 88 30.34 2.20 -3.23
CA MET A 88 30.44 1.07 -2.28
C MET A 88 31.73 1.03 -1.46
N ILE A 89 32.68 1.91 -1.77
CA ILE A 89 33.88 2.14 -0.96
C ILE A 89 33.50 2.70 0.43
N PHE A 90 32.34 3.36 0.57
CA PHE A 90 31.87 4.05 1.80
C PHE A 90 30.53 3.52 2.30
N LYS A 91 30.40 2.20 2.45
CA LYS A 91 29.11 1.55 2.72
C LYS A 91 28.40 2.09 3.97
N ALA A 92 29.07 2.26 5.12
CA ALA A 92 28.41 2.74 6.33
C ALA A 92 27.92 4.20 6.20
N PRO A 93 28.76 5.19 5.80
CA PRO A 93 28.29 6.54 5.50
C PRO A 93 27.13 6.58 4.50
N LEU A 94 27.18 5.77 3.44
CA LEU A 94 26.15 5.72 2.41
C LEU A 94 24.80 5.20 2.94
N ILE A 95 24.82 4.20 3.83
CA ILE A 95 23.62 3.75 4.55
C ILE A 95 23.03 4.90 5.37
N LEU A 96 23.85 5.64 6.12
CA LEU A 96 23.38 6.77 6.93
C LEU A 96 22.70 7.83 6.08
N ILE A 97 23.35 8.22 4.98
CA ILE A 97 22.87 9.24 4.04
C ILE A 97 21.50 8.84 3.48
N LEU A 98 21.39 7.65 2.89
CA LEU A 98 20.13 7.20 2.27
C LEU A 98 19.04 6.95 3.32
N TYR A 99 19.40 6.52 4.53
CA TYR A 99 18.41 6.38 5.61
C TYR A 99 17.91 7.75 6.10
N SER A 100 18.76 8.78 6.10
CA SER A 100 18.33 10.16 6.32
C SER A 100 17.38 10.65 5.23
N PHE A 101 17.66 10.33 3.95
CA PHE A 101 16.73 10.64 2.86
C PHE A 101 15.38 9.97 3.06
N LYS A 102 15.37 8.68 3.43
CA LYS A 102 14.16 7.91 3.73
C LYS A 102 13.33 8.62 4.79
N LYS A 103 13.93 8.96 5.92
CA LYS A 103 13.28 9.63 7.04
C LYS A 103 12.60 10.94 6.61
N ILE A 104 13.33 11.82 5.92
CA ILE A 104 12.81 13.11 5.46
C ILE A 104 11.69 12.91 4.41
N ASN A 105 11.84 11.95 3.49
CA ASN A 105 10.80 11.61 2.52
C ASN A 105 9.52 11.10 3.21
N SER A 106 9.64 10.22 4.19
CA SER A 106 8.50 9.73 4.99
C SER A 106 7.76 10.86 5.71
N LEU A 107 8.49 11.82 6.29
CA LEU A 107 7.90 13.01 6.90
C LEU A 107 7.13 13.86 5.88
N ALA A 108 7.67 14.02 4.67
CA ALA A 108 7.00 14.74 3.60
C ALA A 108 5.72 14.03 3.13
N ILE A 109 5.77 12.70 2.95
CA ILE A 109 4.60 11.88 2.59
C ILE A 109 3.52 12.00 3.65
N PHE A 110 3.89 11.90 4.93
CA PHE A 110 2.94 11.99 6.04
C PHE A 110 2.28 13.37 6.12
N SER A 111 3.05 14.44 5.97
CA SER A 111 2.53 15.81 5.88
C SER A 111 1.56 15.98 4.70
N ASN A 112 1.94 15.50 3.52
CA ASN A 112 1.09 15.54 2.32
C ASN A 112 -0.22 14.76 2.54
N PHE A 113 -0.15 13.58 3.13
CA PHE A 113 -1.31 12.75 3.48
C PHE A 113 -2.27 13.51 4.40
N LEU A 114 -1.79 14.05 5.52
CA LEU A 114 -2.65 14.78 6.46
C LEU A 114 -3.37 15.96 5.81
N LYS A 115 -2.67 16.68 4.93
CA LYS A 115 -3.25 17.80 4.18
C LYS A 115 -4.36 17.37 3.22
N ILE A 116 -4.22 16.24 2.52
CA ILE A 116 -5.29 15.67 1.68
C ILE A 116 -6.57 15.46 2.48
N TYR A 117 -6.46 15.06 3.76
CA TYR A 117 -7.60 14.80 4.63
C TYR A 117 -8.06 16.03 5.45
N GLY A 118 -7.52 17.22 5.17
CA GLY A 118 -7.89 18.44 5.90
C GLY A 118 -7.40 18.47 7.35
N LEU A 119 -6.44 17.61 7.69
CA LEU A 119 -5.85 17.54 9.02
C LEU A 119 -4.61 18.45 9.06
N SER A 120 -4.55 19.33 10.06
CA SER A 120 -3.37 20.14 10.35
C SER A 120 -2.66 19.60 11.58
N ILE A 121 -1.36 19.32 11.46
CA ILE A 121 -0.49 19.10 12.62
C ILE A 121 0.39 20.33 12.78
N GLU A 122 0.28 20.99 13.93
CA GLU A 122 1.31 21.93 14.38
C GLU A 122 2.59 21.12 14.65
N SER A 123 3.64 21.38 13.87
CA SER A 123 4.92 20.70 14.03
C SER A 123 5.98 21.69 14.48
N GLU A 124 6.77 21.32 15.50
CA GLU A 124 7.98 22.05 15.87
C GLU A 124 9.11 21.87 14.83
N ASN A 125 9.00 20.88 13.93
CA ASN A 125 10.01 20.60 12.92
C ASN A 125 10.00 21.68 11.82
N LYS A 126 11.11 22.41 11.68
CA LYS A 126 11.27 23.51 10.71
C LYS A 126 11.01 23.09 9.27
N PHE A 127 11.46 21.89 8.85
CA PHE A 127 11.22 21.37 7.51
C PHE A 127 9.71 21.17 7.28
N LEU A 128 9.02 20.50 8.20
CA LEU A 128 7.57 20.27 8.11
C LEU A 128 6.76 21.57 8.09
N ARG A 129 7.11 22.56 8.92
CA ARG A 129 6.45 23.88 8.87
C ARG A 129 6.61 24.55 7.52
N THR A 130 7.83 24.52 6.96
CA THR A 130 8.12 25.16 5.67
C THR A 130 7.40 24.43 4.53
N LEU A 131 7.39 23.09 4.57
CA LEU A 131 6.66 22.27 3.62
C LEU A 131 5.16 22.56 3.69
N ASN A 132 4.57 22.52 4.90
CA ASN A 132 3.15 22.82 5.11
C ASN A 132 2.79 24.21 4.60
N TYR A 133 3.62 25.23 4.85
CA TYR A 133 3.43 26.58 4.34
C TYR A 133 3.47 26.62 2.81
N ASN A 134 4.46 25.98 2.17
CA ASN A 134 4.55 25.92 0.71
C ASN A 134 3.31 25.26 0.09
N LEU A 135 2.83 24.16 0.70
CA LEU A 135 1.62 23.47 0.28
C LEU A 135 0.39 24.36 0.47
N GLU A 136 0.25 25.05 1.61
CA GLU A 136 -0.85 25.97 1.90
C GLU A 136 -0.93 27.12 0.90
N CYS A 137 0.18 27.83 0.67
CA CYS A 137 0.24 28.90 -0.32
C CYS A 137 -0.21 28.44 -1.71
N TYR A 138 0.17 27.22 -2.09
CA TYR A 138 -0.25 26.65 -3.37
C TYR A 138 -1.75 26.32 -3.41
N ILE A 139 -2.31 25.75 -2.34
CA ILE A 139 -3.73 25.37 -2.26
C ILE A 139 -4.64 26.61 -2.31
N THR A 140 -4.30 27.68 -1.58
CA THR A 140 -5.13 28.89 -1.51
C THR A 140 -5.25 29.58 -2.87
N GLU A 141 -4.31 29.34 -3.78
CA GLU A 141 -4.24 29.99 -5.08
C GLU A 141 -4.78 29.14 -6.24
N ASN A 142 -5.24 27.89 -6.01
CA ASN A 142 -5.54 26.96 -7.10
C ASN A 142 -6.83 26.12 -6.87
N GLU A 143 -7.78 26.22 -7.79
CA GLU A 143 -9.08 25.50 -7.73
C GLU A 143 -8.95 23.97 -7.88
N ASN A 144 -7.79 23.45 -8.32
CA ASN A 144 -7.56 22.03 -8.64
C ASN A 144 -6.55 21.35 -7.68
N SER A 145 -6.63 21.68 -6.39
CA SER A 145 -5.66 21.30 -5.35
C SER A 145 -5.48 19.77 -5.19
N GLN A 146 -6.54 18.97 -5.32
CA GLN A 146 -6.50 17.51 -5.14
C GLN A 146 -5.68 16.77 -6.19
N LYS A 147 -5.77 17.15 -7.47
CA LYS A 147 -4.94 16.57 -8.54
C LYS A 147 -3.45 16.79 -8.24
N LYS A 148 -3.11 17.97 -7.73
CA LYS A 148 -1.73 18.37 -7.45
C LYS A 148 -1.16 17.66 -6.23
N PHE A 149 -1.95 17.45 -5.18
CA PHE A 149 -1.53 16.61 -4.06
C PHE A 149 -1.13 15.19 -4.47
N LYS A 150 -1.83 14.61 -5.46
CA LYS A 150 -1.49 13.28 -6.01
C LYS A 150 -0.22 13.31 -6.84
N GLU A 151 0.02 14.38 -7.58
CA GLU A 151 1.28 14.56 -8.29
C GLU A 151 2.46 14.66 -7.30
N ILE A 152 2.24 15.29 -6.13
CA ILE A 152 3.24 15.37 -5.05
C ILE A 152 3.45 14.00 -4.42
N GLU A 153 2.37 13.28 -4.13
CA GLU A 153 2.42 11.91 -3.62
C GLU A 153 3.15 10.98 -4.59
N ALA A 154 2.90 11.10 -5.89
CA ALA A 154 3.59 10.33 -6.92
C ALA A 154 5.09 10.64 -6.97
N PHE A 155 5.46 11.92 -6.94
CA PHE A 155 6.87 12.34 -6.88
C PHE A 155 7.57 11.80 -5.63
N LEU A 156 6.99 12.00 -4.44
CA LEU A 156 7.54 11.48 -3.19
C LEU A 156 7.61 9.95 -3.17
N GLY A 157 6.64 9.27 -3.81
CA GLY A 157 6.61 7.82 -3.97
C GLY A 157 7.73 7.30 -4.88
N ILE A 158 8.07 8.01 -5.96
CA ILE A 158 9.21 7.70 -6.83
C ILE A 158 10.52 7.75 -6.01
N GLU A 159 10.75 8.84 -5.29
CA GLU A 159 11.92 9.01 -4.42
C GLU A 159 12.00 7.90 -3.38
N LYS A 160 10.88 7.59 -2.71
CA LYS A 160 10.79 6.53 -1.70
C LYS A 160 11.26 5.18 -2.24
N ILE A 161 10.76 4.78 -3.41
CA ILE A 161 11.12 3.50 -4.03
C ILE A 161 12.62 3.47 -4.38
N GLY A 162 13.15 4.57 -4.93
CA GLY A 162 14.58 4.69 -5.25
C GLY A 162 15.48 4.57 -4.03
N ILE A 163 15.14 5.28 -2.94
CA ILE A 163 15.87 5.21 -1.66
C ILE A 163 15.85 3.78 -1.10
N GLU A 164 14.69 3.14 -1.10
CA GLU A 164 14.53 1.77 -0.60
C GLU A 164 15.40 0.79 -1.39
N LEU A 165 15.35 0.83 -2.72
CA LEU A 165 16.12 -0.08 -3.57
C LEU A 165 17.63 0.10 -3.40
N LEU A 166 18.12 1.34 -3.31
CA LEU A 166 19.54 1.60 -3.06
C LEU A 166 19.96 1.15 -1.67
N LEU A 167 19.18 1.45 -0.62
CA LEU A 167 19.47 0.96 0.74
C LEU A 167 19.55 -0.56 0.77
N GLU A 168 18.56 -1.24 0.18
CA GLU A 168 18.52 -2.70 0.07
C GLU A 168 19.76 -3.24 -0.65
N HIS A 169 20.11 -2.62 -1.78
CA HIS A 169 21.28 -3.00 -2.55
C HIS A 169 22.58 -2.89 -1.75
N ILE A 170 22.78 -1.76 -1.06
CA ILE A 170 23.98 -1.52 -0.28
C ILE A 170 24.06 -2.49 0.90
N ILE A 171 22.96 -2.66 1.65
CA ILE A 171 22.93 -3.51 2.84
C ILE A 171 23.27 -4.95 2.47
N ASP A 172 22.67 -5.48 1.39
CA ASP A 172 22.83 -6.88 0.97
C ASP A 172 24.14 -7.15 0.22
N THR A 173 24.76 -6.12 -0.37
CA THR A 173 26.04 -6.28 -1.07
C THR A 173 27.16 -6.49 -0.03
N PRO A 174 27.95 -7.57 -0.10
CA PRO A 174 29.04 -7.81 0.84
C PRO A 174 30.02 -6.64 0.89
N TYR A 175 30.60 -6.37 2.07
CA TYR A 175 31.64 -5.34 2.19
C TYR A 175 32.80 -5.69 1.24
N PRO A 176 33.18 -4.80 0.30
CA PRO A 176 34.41 -4.98 -0.45
C PRO A 176 35.57 -5.02 0.55
N ASN A 177 36.50 -5.96 0.35
CA ASN A 177 37.61 -6.27 1.26
C ASN A 177 38.15 -5.06 2.04
N LYS A 178 38.14 -5.17 3.38
CA LYS A 178 38.65 -4.22 4.39
C LYS A 178 39.72 -3.25 3.85
N GLN A 179 39.30 -2.12 3.29
CA GLN A 179 40.15 -0.93 3.18
C GLN A 179 39.75 -0.01 4.32
N ASP A 180 40.74 0.50 5.06
CA ASP A 180 40.51 1.43 6.16
C ASP A 180 39.88 2.71 5.60
N GLU A 181 38.65 3.04 6.04
CA GLU A 181 37.97 4.28 5.70
C GLU A 181 38.74 5.47 6.33
N ASN A 182 39.44 6.26 5.52
CA ASN A 182 40.15 7.46 5.98
C ASN A 182 39.21 8.69 6.00
N GLN A 183 39.45 9.68 6.87
CA GLN A 183 38.59 10.89 7.00
C GLN A 183 38.43 11.70 5.70
N GLU A 184 39.45 11.75 4.86
CA GLU A 184 39.42 12.42 3.54
C GLU A 184 38.40 11.76 2.59
N SER A 185 38.17 10.46 2.77
CA SER A 185 37.26 9.67 1.96
C SER A 185 35.78 9.90 2.31
N ILE A 186 35.48 10.22 3.58
CA ILE A 186 34.15 10.63 4.05
C ILE A 186 33.78 12.01 3.50
N LYS A 187 34.76 12.92 3.39
CA LYS A 187 34.54 14.27 2.83
C LYS A 187 34.12 14.21 1.36
N ASN A 188 34.73 13.33 0.56
CA ASN A 188 34.37 13.13 -0.85
C ASN A 188 32.92 12.62 -1.01
N THR A 189 32.43 11.75 -0.11
CA THR A 189 31.03 11.29 -0.13
C THR A 189 30.02 12.43 0.01
N PHE A 190 30.35 13.49 0.77
CA PHE A 190 29.48 14.66 0.91
C PHE A 190 29.44 15.55 -0.33
N GLU A 191 30.55 15.61 -1.07
CA GLU A 191 30.65 16.38 -2.32
C GLU A 191 29.78 15.74 -3.43
N GLU A 192 29.49 14.44 -3.34
CA GLU A 192 28.69 13.67 -4.31
C GLU A 192 27.20 13.51 -3.94
N LEU A 193 26.71 14.15 -2.87
CA LEU A 193 25.32 13.99 -2.41
C LEU A 193 24.26 14.41 -3.45
N ASP A 194 24.54 15.41 -4.29
CA ASP A 194 23.58 15.82 -5.33
C ASP A 194 23.41 14.72 -6.38
N GLU A 195 24.52 14.07 -6.76
CA GLU A 195 24.49 12.96 -7.69
C GLU A 195 23.82 11.72 -7.09
N LEU A 196 23.99 11.47 -5.79
CA LEU A 196 23.27 10.39 -5.11
C LEU A 196 21.74 10.59 -5.14
N ILE A 197 21.26 11.83 -5.02
CA ILE A 197 19.84 12.16 -5.15
C ILE A 197 19.33 11.84 -6.57
N ILE A 198 20.16 12.08 -7.59
CA ILE A 198 19.83 11.71 -8.97
C ILE A 198 19.69 10.19 -9.10
N TYR A 199 20.65 9.42 -8.57
CA TYR A 199 20.57 7.95 -8.58
C TYR A 199 19.27 7.45 -7.92
N VAL A 200 18.90 8.04 -6.78
CA VAL A 200 17.62 7.77 -6.10
C VAL A 200 16.44 8.02 -7.05
N HIS A 201 16.37 9.21 -7.63
CA HIS A 201 15.25 9.62 -8.48
C HIS A 201 15.08 8.69 -9.68
N GLU A 202 16.16 8.43 -10.42
CA GLU A 202 16.10 7.66 -11.66
C GLU A 202 15.86 6.16 -11.44
N ILE A 203 16.43 5.57 -10.40
CA ILE A 203 16.10 4.19 -9.99
C ILE A 203 14.63 4.12 -9.57
N GLY A 204 14.14 5.15 -8.87
CA GLY A 204 12.73 5.29 -8.52
C GLY A 204 11.81 5.30 -9.74
N ILE A 205 12.14 6.10 -10.77
CA ILE A 205 11.41 6.14 -12.05
C ILE A 205 11.37 4.74 -12.66
N LEU A 206 12.54 4.12 -12.82
CA LEU A 206 12.70 2.82 -13.45
C LEU A 206 11.87 1.74 -12.73
N ALA A 207 11.89 1.73 -11.39
CA ALA A 207 11.11 0.80 -10.57
C ALA A 207 9.61 1.05 -10.63
N SER A 208 9.18 2.32 -10.64
CA SER A 208 7.76 2.68 -10.75
C SER A 208 7.14 2.17 -12.05
N ILE A 209 7.89 2.18 -13.15
CA ILE A 209 7.46 1.67 -14.46
C ILE A 209 7.15 0.18 -14.37
N VAL A 210 8.05 -0.63 -13.81
CA VAL A 210 7.84 -2.08 -13.72
C VAL A 210 6.73 -2.45 -12.76
N ASP A 211 6.57 -1.74 -11.65
CA ASP A 211 5.43 -1.96 -10.77
C ASP A 211 4.10 -1.65 -11.49
N ASN A 212 4.06 -0.64 -12.37
CA ASN A 212 2.87 -0.36 -13.18
C ASN A 212 2.58 -1.47 -14.21
N VAL A 213 3.62 -2.02 -14.85
CA VAL A 213 3.52 -3.06 -15.87
C VAL A 213 3.15 -4.42 -15.27
N LYS A 214 3.86 -4.88 -14.23
CA LYS A 214 3.65 -6.20 -13.59
C LYS A 214 2.27 -6.41 -13.01
N ASN A 215 1.64 -5.34 -12.53
CA ASN A 215 0.31 -5.48 -11.96
C ASN A 215 -0.77 -5.62 -13.08
N HIS A 216 -0.41 -5.72 -14.38
CA HIS A 216 -1.33 -5.83 -15.53
C HIS A 216 -2.44 -4.79 -15.53
N LEU A 217 -2.10 -3.64 -14.97
CA LEU A 217 -3.07 -2.75 -14.39
C LEU A 217 -3.53 -1.74 -15.47
N LEU A 218 -2.71 -1.51 -16.50
CA LEU A 218 -2.98 -0.77 -17.76
C LEU A 218 -2.11 -1.39 -18.86
N ASP A 219 -2.60 -1.44 -20.10
CA ASP A 219 -1.73 -1.55 -21.27
C ASP A 219 -0.88 -0.26 -21.30
N CYS A 220 0.36 -0.37 -20.84
CA CYS A 220 1.30 0.73 -20.81
C CYS A 220 2.35 0.47 -21.89
N GLU A 221 2.50 1.43 -22.80
CA GLU A 221 3.57 1.42 -23.77
C GLU A 221 4.76 2.16 -23.17
N LEU A 222 5.87 1.44 -23.03
CA LEU A 222 7.14 2.05 -22.67
C LEU A 222 7.82 2.51 -23.96
N GLN A 223 7.97 3.82 -24.12
CA GLN A 223 8.65 4.40 -25.26
C GLN A 223 9.91 5.12 -24.80
N PHE A 224 11.02 4.86 -25.48
CA PHE A 224 12.21 5.69 -25.35
C PHE A 224 12.25 6.63 -26.55
N ASN A 225 12.26 7.94 -26.31
CA ASN A 225 12.40 8.90 -27.40
C ASN A 225 13.81 8.81 -28.03
N ASN A 226 14.05 9.57 -29.11
CA ASN A 226 15.34 9.56 -29.80
C ASN A 226 16.51 10.08 -28.96
N GLU A 227 16.21 10.79 -27.87
CA GLU A 227 17.22 11.24 -26.93
C GLU A 227 17.49 10.19 -25.84
N GLY A 228 16.63 9.19 -25.67
CA GLY A 228 16.71 8.19 -24.61
C GLY A 228 15.92 8.56 -23.35
N LEU A 229 15.02 9.54 -23.42
CA LEU A 229 14.06 9.83 -22.35
C LEU A 229 12.92 8.81 -22.36
N ILE A 230 12.50 8.41 -21.17
CA ILE A 230 11.40 7.47 -20.99
C ILE A 230 10.06 8.20 -21.03
N MET A 231 9.16 7.72 -21.87
CA MET A 231 7.76 8.12 -21.91
C MET A 231 6.89 6.92 -21.61
N ILE A 232 5.97 7.08 -20.65
CA ILE A 232 4.94 6.08 -20.34
C ILE A 232 3.63 6.62 -20.90
N TYR A 233 3.06 5.94 -21.87
CA TYR A 233 1.75 6.34 -22.40
C TYR A 233 0.62 5.67 -21.62
N TYR A 234 -0.30 6.48 -21.12
CA TYR A 234 -1.57 6.05 -20.53
C TYR A 234 -2.72 6.55 -21.42
N PRO A 235 -3.76 5.75 -21.71
CA PRO A 235 -4.94 6.24 -22.41
C PRO A 235 -5.63 7.39 -21.64
N GLU A 236 -5.84 8.55 -22.30
CA GLU A 236 -6.37 9.80 -21.73
C GLU A 236 -7.68 9.65 -20.93
N GLU A 237 -8.63 8.85 -21.42
CA GLU A 237 -9.92 8.59 -20.75
C GLU A 237 -9.75 8.10 -19.30
N ARG A 238 -8.63 7.44 -18.97
CA ARG A 238 -8.43 6.77 -17.67
C ARG A 238 -7.81 7.67 -16.60
N LYS A 239 -7.07 8.72 -16.97
CA LYS A 239 -6.49 9.68 -16.01
C LYS A 239 -7.60 10.48 -15.32
N THR A 240 -8.65 10.79 -16.06
CA THR A 240 -9.88 11.44 -15.55
C THR A 240 -10.62 10.54 -14.57
N THR A 241 -10.77 9.25 -14.90
CA THR A 241 -11.41 8.24 -14.02
C THR A 241 -10.67 8.10 -12.69
N LEU A 242 -9.33 7.99 -12.68
CA LEU A 242 -8.56 7.84 -11.43
C LEU A 242 -8.67 9.06 -10.50
N ASN A 243 -8.85 10.26 -11.05
CA ASN A 243 -9.04 11.44 -10.22
C ASN A 243 -10.39 11.43 -9.52
N GLN A 244 -11.45 11.09 -10.26
CA GLN A 244 -12.81 10.92 -9.73
C GLN A 244 -12.91 9.80 -8.67
N ILE A 245 -12.17 8.68 -8.83
CA ILE A 245 -12.05 7.57 -7.85
C ILE A 245 -11.75 8.12 -6.46
N LEU A 246 -10.68 8.92 -6.41
CA LEU A 246 -10.06 9.32 -5.15
C LEU A 246 -10.84 10.47 -4.50
N GLU A 247 -11.42 11.36 -5.31
CA GLU A 247 -12.31 12.43 -4.84
C GLU A 247 -13.55 11.87 -4.14
N SER A 248 -14.24 10.92 -4.78
CA SER A 248 -15.41 10.26 -4.19
C SER A 248 -15.06 9.49 -2.91
N ASN A 249 -13.89 8.86 -2.85
CA ASN A 249 -13.45 8.13 -1.66
C ASN A 249 -13.07 9.05 -0.49
N VAL A 250 -12.39 10.17 -0.77
CA VAL A 250 -12.06 11.17 0.26
C VAL A 250 -13.32 11.78 0.85
N GLN A 251 -14.27 12.19 0.00
CA GLN A 251 -15.55 12.72 0.45
C GLN A 251 -16.30 11.71 1.33
N TRP A 252 -16.33 10.43 0.93
CA TRP A 252 -16.95 9.40 1.76
C TRP A 252 -16.26 9.18 3.11
N LEU A 253 -14.93 9.15 3.13
CA LEU A 253 -14.15 9.00 4.37
C LEU A 253 -14.44 10.13 5.37
N GLN A 254 -14.75 11.33 4.88
CA GLN A 254 -15.11 12.50 5.70
C GLN A 254 -16.57 12.46 6.19
N GLU A 255 -17.52 11.94 5.40
CA GLU A 255 -18.96 12.11 5.66
C GLU A 255 -19.62 10.98 6.47
N LYS A 256 -19.03 9.78 6.56
CA LYS A 256 -19.73 8.55 7.05
C LYS A 256 -18.96 7.71 8.06
N GLU A 257 -18.17 8.35 8.93
CA GLU A 257 -17.36 7.62 9.93
C GLU A 257 -18.19 6.81 10.95
N ASN A 258 -19.44 7.21 11.21
CA ASN A 258 -20.22 6.75 12.36
C ASN A 258 -21.12 5.51 12.14
N ASP A 259 -21.35 5.04 10.90
CA ASP A 259 -22.29 3.94 10.60
C ASP A 259 -21.59 2.67 10.06
N LYS A 260 -20.48 2.25 10.67
CA LYS A 260 -19.67 1.11 10.19
C LYS A 260 -19.99 -0.19 10.93
N TYR A 261 -20.00 -1.33 10.24
CA TYR A 261 -19.98 -2.65 10.90
C TYR A 261 -18.73 -2.78 11.78
N ILE A 262 -18.94 -3.02 13.07
CA ILE A 262 -17.88 -3.27 14.05
C ILE A 262 -17.54 -4.77 14.06
N VAL A 263 -16.25 -5.10 13.87
CA VAL A 263 -15.76 -6.48 13.92
C VAL A 263 -15.96 -7.04 15.34
N PRO A 264 -16.57 -8.24 15.48
CA PRO A 264 -16.76 -8.88 16.78
C PRO A 264 -15.46 -9.06 17.59
N ILE A 265 -15.52 -8.79 18.90
CA ILE A 265 -14.36 -8.82 19.82
C ILE A 265 -13.68 -10.20 19.84
N ASN A 266 -14.45 -11.29 19.80
CA ASN A 266 -13.93 -12.66 19.76
C ASN A 266 -13.07 -12.92 18.50
N LEU A 267 -13.42 -12.32 17.35
CA LEU A 267 -12.63 -12.43 16.12
C LEU A 267 -11.35 -11.58 16.21
N ILE A 268 -11.41 -10.41 16.85
CA ILE A 268 -10.22 -9.60 17.18
C ILE A 268 -9.27 -10.39 18.11
N GLN A 269 -9.81 -11.12 19.10
CA GLN A 269 -9.01 -11.97 19.98
C GLN A 269 -8.31 -13.12 19.22
N ARG A 270 -9.01 -13.77 18.28
CA ARG A 270 -8.39 -14.80 17.43
C ARG A 270 -7.31 -14.22 16.51
N LEU A 271 -7.54 -13.03 15.98
CA LEU A 271 -6.55 -12.27 15.23
C LEU A 271 -5.32 -11.97 16.10
N ASN A 272 -5.52 -11.45 17.31
CA ASN A 272 -4.46 -11.18 18.29
C ASN A 272 -3.59 -12.42 18.58
N ILE A 273 -4.20 -13.59 18.73
CA ILE A 273 -3.45 -14.85 18.94
C ILE A 273 -2.57 -15.18 17.73
N VAL A 274 -3.10 -15.07 16.51
CA VAL A 274 -2.33 -15.37 15.29
C VAL A 274 -1.19 -14.36 15.09
N VAL A 275 -1.47 -13.08 15.27
CA VAL A 275 -0.48 -12.00 15.14
C VAL A 275 0.62 -12.18 16.19
N LYS A 276 0.27 -12.36 17.48
CA LYS A 276 1.24 -12.54 18.56
C LYS A 276 2.14 -13.74 18.34
N ASN A 277 1.57 -14.88 17.94
CA ASN A 277 2.37 -16.07 17.65
C ASN A 277 3.39 -15.88 16.51
N ARG A 278 3.14 -14.96 15.58
CA ARG A 278 4.00 -14.74 14.41
C ARG A 278 4.99 -13.59 14.58
N ILE A 279 4.53 -12.48 15.16
CA ILE A 279 5.26 -11.21 15.24
C ILE A 279 5.80 -10.96 16.65
N GLY A 280 5.28 -11.66 17.66
CA GLY A 280 5.56 -11.39 19.07
C GLY A 280 4.69 -10.29 19.68
N LEU A 281 3.84 -9.62 18.88
CA LEU A 281 2.90 -8.60 19.35
C LEU A 281 1.47 -8.93 18.93
N ASN A 282 0.49 -8.64 19.79
CA ASN A 282 -0.91 -8.53 19.41
C ASN A 282 -1.27 -7.08 18.97
N LEU A 283 -2.50 -6.83 18.50
CA LEU A 283 -2.90 -5.50 18.01
C LEU A 283 -2.92 -4.42 19.10
N GLU A 284 -3.26 -4.77 20.32
CA GLU A 284 -3.28 -3.83 21.45
C GLU A 284 -1.85 -3.42 21.82
N GLU A 285 -0.96 -4.41 21.89
CA GLU A 285 0.48 -4.24 22.08
C GLU A 285 1.09 -3.36 20.96
N ILE A 286 0.73 -3.59 19.69
CA ILE A 286 1.15 -2.71 18.57
C ILE A 286 0.67 -1.27 18.77
N ASN A 287 -0.60 -1.07 19.16
CA ASN A 287 -1.14 0.28 19.38
C ASN A 287 -0.45 0.99 20.54
N GLN A 288 -0.16 0.27 21.64
CA GLN A 288 0.58 0.82 22.77
C GLN A 288 2.00 1.25 22.37
N PHE A 289 2.67 0.43 21.55
CA PHE A 289 4.01 0.77 21.07
C PHE A 289 3.98 2.01 20.16
N ILE A 290 3.05 2.06 19.21
CA ILE A 290 2.81 3.24 18.35
C ILE A 290 2.57 4.49 19.19
N GLN A 291 1.69 4.41 20.19
CA GLN A 291 1.32 5.55 21.03
C GLN A 291 2.50 6.07 21.86
N LYS A 292 3.34 5.18 22.40
CA LYS A 292 4.53 5.60 23.15
C LYS A 292 5.53 6.31 22.24
N LEU A 293 5.84 5.72 21.08
CA LEU A 293 6.76 6.34 20.11
C LEU A 293 6.23 7.68 19.60
N SER A 294 4.93 7.81 19.35
CA SER A 294 4.34 9.07 18.86
C SER A 294 4.40 10.22 19.87
N ASN A 295 4.54 9.91 21.16
CA ASN A 295 4.63 10.90 22.23
C ASN A 295 6.08 11.33 22.52
N GLU A 296 7.07 10.65 21.94
CA GLU A 296 8.47 10.96 22.13
C GLU A 296 9.00 11.90 21.04
N LYS A 297 10.02 12.67 21.37
CA LYS A 297 10.76 13.43 20.37
C LYS A 297 11.60 12.46 19.54
N ASP A 298 11.44 12.54 18.22
CA ASP A 298 12.20 11.72 17.28
C ASP A 298 13.71 11.83 17.53
N CYS A 299 14.35 10.68 17.64
CA CYS A 299 15.77 10.54 17.92
C CYS A 299 16.39 9.49 17.00
N TRP A 300 17.64 9.74 16.61
CA TRP A 300 18.47 8.74 15.95
C TRP A 300 19.06 7.78 16.97
N ARG A 301 18.95 6.48 16.69
CA ARG A 301 19.43 5.42 17.55
C ARG A 301 20.51 4.65 16.82
N VAL A 302 21.72 4.63 17.38
CA VAL A 302 22.81 3.74 16.97
C VAL A 302 23.15 2.85 18.15
N LEU A 303 22.72 1.59 18.09
CA LEU A 303 22.69 0.70 19.25
C LEU A 303 23.28 -0.66 18.91
N GLU A 304 24.00 -1.25 19.86
CA GLU A 304 24.30 -2.68 19.83
C GLU A 304 23.04 -3.50 20.15
N LEU A 305 23.03 -4.79 19.77
CA LEU A 305 21.87 -5.67 19.99
C LEU A 305 21.36 -5.70 21.44
N PRO A 306 22.20 -5.74 22.50
CA PRO A 306 21.71 -5.70 23.87
C PRO A 306 20.98 -4.39 24.20
N SER A 307 21.54 -3.24 23.80
CA SER A 307 20.93 -1.93 24.00
C SER A 307 19.65 -1.74 23.19
N LEU A 308 19.60 -2.30 21.98
CA LEU A 308 18.39 -2.34 21.16
C LEU A 308 17.28 -3.14 21.84
N LYS A 309 17.58 -4.33 22.39
CA LYS A 309 16.62 -5.12 23.17
C LYS A 309 16.06 -4.33 24.34
N SER A 310 16.93 -3.68 25.11
CA SER A 310 16.51 -2.82 26.23
C SER A 310 15.64 -1.65 25.77
N TYR A 311 15.98 -1.02 24.65
CA TYR A 311 15.18 0.07 24.06
C TYR A 311 13.76 -0.40 23.73
N ILE A 312 13.59 -1.54 23.06
CA ILE A 312 12.26 -2.10 22.75
C ILE A 312 11.50 -2.43 24.04
N LEU A 313 12.15 -3.08 25.01
CA LEU A 313 11.53 -3.47 26.28
C LEU A 313 11.06 -2.28 27.14
N ASN A 314 11.70 -1.12 27.00
CA ASN A 314 11.26 0.11 27.67
C ASN A 314 9.93 0.64 27.08
N HIS A 315 9.70 0.40 25.78
CA HIS A 315 8.46 0.79 25.13
C HIS A 315 7.37 -0.27 25.29
N ILE A 316 7.72 -1.55 25.30
CA ILE A 316 6.74 -2.62 25.39
C ILE A 316 7.26 -3.83 26.15
N GLN A 317 6.51 -4.27 27.15
CA GLN A 317 6.88 -5.44 27.95
C GLN A 317 6.61 -6.72 27.15
N LEU A 318 7.65 -7.49 26.89
CA LEU A 318 7.58 -8.72 26.11
C LEU A 318 8.38 -9.84 26.78
N GLU A 319 7.92 -11.07 26.58
CA GLU A 319 8.71 -12.26 26.87
C GLU A 319 9.86 -12.40 25.87
N SER A 320 10.90 -13.14 26.24
CA SER A 320 12.12 -13.30 25.43
C SER A 320 11.84 -13.85 24.03
N GLU A 321 10.92 -14.82 23.91
CA GLU A 321 10.54 -15.42 22.63
C GLU A 321 9.83 -14.42 21.72
N ASP A 322 8.90 -13.65 22.28
CA ASP A 322 8.12 -12.65 21.56
C ASP A 322 8.99 -11.45 21.14
N LEU A 323 9.90 -11.02 22.01
CA LEU A 323 10.92 -10.02 21.65
C LEU A 323 11.79 -10.50 20.49
N LYS A 324 12.18 -11.77 20.47
CA LYS A 324 12.97 -12.34 19.36
C LYS A 324 12.18 -12.27 18.05
N LYS A 325 10.91 -12.71 18.04
CA LYS A 325 10.04 -12.63 16.84
C LYS A 325 9.89 -11.20 16.34
N LEU A 326 9.73 -10.24 17.25
CA LEU A 326 9.60 -8.83 16.91
C LEU A 326 10.91 -8.28 16.31
N LEU A 327 12.06 -8.63 16.87
CA LEU A 327 13.34 -8.21 16.33
C LEU A 327 13.63 -8.84 14.96
N ASP A 328 13.31 -10.13 14.77
CA ASP A 328 13.42 -10.80 13.47
C ASP A 328 12.51 -10.12 12.42
N LEU A 329 11.39 -9.54 12.85
CA LEU A 329 10.51 -8.75 11.99
C LEU A 329 11.10 -7.38 11.64
N LEU A 330 11.67 -6.67 12.63
CA LEU A 330 12.09 -5.27 12.47
C LEU A 330 13.53 -5.12 11.94
N ILE A 331 14.39 -6.11 12.15
CA ILE A 331 15.80 -6.08 11.74
C ILE A 331 15.94 -6.66 10.32
N ARG A 332 16.63 -5.91 9.44
CA ARG A 332 17.06 -6.42 8.14
C ARG A 332 18.28 -7.33 8.28
N ASN A 333 18.16 -8.55 7.76
CA ASN A 333 19.24 -9.52 7.70
C ASN A 333 19.83 -9.58 6.27
N PRO A 334 21.08 -9.17 6.04
CA PRO A 334 21.70 -9.16 4.71
C PRO A 334 21.81 -10.55 4.05
N GLU A 335 21.93 -11.62 4.85
CA GLU A 335 22.21 -12.98 4.35
C GLU A 335 20.95 -13.76 3.93
N GLU A 336 19.76 -13.24 4.24
CA GLU A 336 18.49 -13.90 3.90
C GLU A 336 18.03 -13.65 2.45
N TYR A 337 18.62 -12.69 1.75
CA TYR A 337 18.08 -12.16 0.50
C TYR A 337 19.12 -12.20 -0.62
N SER A 338 18.86 -12.99 -1.67
CA SER A 338 19.76 -13.00 -2.84
C SER A 338 19.48 -11.82 -3.75
N ILE A 339 20.53 -11.05 -4.05
CA ILE A 339 20.61 -9.94 -5.01
C ILE A 339 19.98 -10.28 -6.38
N LYS A 340 19.98 -11.55 -6.79
CA LYS A 340 19.54 -12.00 -8.12
C LYS A 340 18.05 -11.79 -8.43
N ASN A 341 17.23 -11.44 -7.43
CA ASN A 341 15.78 -11.30 -7.60
C ASN A 341 15.25 -9.98 -7.02
N TYR A 342 15.83 -8.81 -7.30
CA TYR A 342 15.25 -7.51 -6.88
C TYR A 342 13.77 -7.33 -7.30
N ILE A 343 13.39 -8.02 -8.37
CA ILE A 343 12.04 -8.08 -8.95
C ILE A 343 11.07 -8.91 -8.11
N ASP A 344 11.56 -9.93 -7.40
CA ASP A 344 10.77 -10.86 -6.60
C ASP A 344 11.11 -10.80 -5.11
N LEU A 345 12.01 -9.89 -4.69
CA LEU A 345 12.36 -9.67 -3.29
C LEU A 345 11.06 -9.58 -2.50
N TYR A 346 10.86 -10.59 -1.65
CA TYR A 346 9.70 -10.76 -0.80
C TYR A 346 9.36 -9.40 -0.21
N ARG A 347 8.17 -8.85 -0.49
CA ARG A 347 7.79 -7.50 -0.02
C ARG A 347 8.04 -7.33 1.48
N ASP A 348 8.01 -8.42 2.24
CA ASP A 348 8.23 -8.52 3.68
C ASP A 348 9.67 -8.24 4.15
N SER A 349 10.65 -8.29 3.24
CA SER A 349 12.05 -8.01 3.57
C SER A 349 12.46 -6.56 3.37
N ARG A 350 11.62 -5.75 2.72
CA ARG A 350 11.97 -4.38 2.32
C ARG A 350 12.36 -3.49 3.50
N VAL A 351 13.27 -2.55 3.26
CA VAL A 351 13.77 -1.62 4.31
C VAL A 351 12.64 -0.77 4.92
N MET A 352 11.52 -0.58 4.21
CA MET A 352 10.31 0.04 4.78
C MET A 352 9.74 -0.73 5.98
N LEU A 353 9.74 -2.07 5.90
CA LEU A 353 9.14 -2.96 6.89
C LEU A 353 10.16 -3.48 7.90
N LYS A 354 11.44 -3.42 7.55
CA LYS A 354 12.56 -3.74 8.43
C LYS A 354 13.31 -2.45 8.76
N PRO A 355 12.75 -1.57 9.62
CA PRO A 355 13.30 -0.25 9.89
C PRO A 355 14.66 -0.29 10.59
N ILE A 356 15.04 -1.41 11.21
CA ILE A 356 16.32 -1.51 11.92
C ILE A 356 17.35 -2.10 10.96
N VAL A 357 18.33 -1.27 10.58
CA VAL A 357 19.32 -1.61 9.56
C VAL A 357 20.69 -1.88 10.21
N PRO A 358 21.42 -2.94 9.82
CA PRO A 358 22.79 -3.13 10.25
C PRO A 358 23.70 -2.08 9.61
N LEU A 359 24.54 -1.41 10.43
CA LEU A 359 25.45 -0.36 9.98
C LEU A 359 26.89 -0.91 9.79
N ALA A 360 27.57 -1.21 10.90
CA ALA A 360 28.90 -1.81 10.96
C ALA A 360 29.17 -2.37 12.36
N TYR A 361 30.12 -3.31 12.51
CA TYR A 361 30.63 -3.80 13.81
C TYR A 361 29.54 -4.17 14.85
N ASN A 362 28.46 -4.82 14.42
CA ASN A 362 27.29 -5.21 15.25
C ASN A 362 26.40 -4.05 15.74
N PHE A 363 26.57 -2.83 15.22
CA PHE A 363 25.66 -1.72 15.45
C PHE A 363 24.49 -1.75 14.47
N TYR A 364 23.33 -1.38 15.00
CA TYR A 364 22.11 -1.16 14.26
C TYR A 364 21.74 0.31 14.29
N ILE A 365 21.16 0.81 13.20
CA ILE A 365 20.65 2.18 13.11
C ILE A 365 19.17 2.20 12.75
N PHE A 366 18.45 3.15 13.37
CA PHE A 366 17.11 3.57 12.99
C PHE A 366 16.81 4.96 13.55
N SER A 367 15.71 5.57 13.10
CA SER A 367 15.08 6.72 13.74
C SER A 367 13.72 6.28 14.28
N ASP A 368 13.33 6.85 15.43
CA ASP A 368 12.08 6.52 16.12
C ASP A 368 10.86 6.74 15.18
N ASN A 369 10.87 7.79 14.35
CA ASN A 369 9.83 8.04 13.34
C ASN A 369 9.71 6.95 12.26
N VAL A 370 10.84 6.41 11.79
CA VAL A 370 10.83 5.37 10.75
C VAL A 370 10.38 4.03 11.34
N LEU A 371 10.70 3.76 12.61
CA LEU A 371 10.16 2.61 13.35
C LEU A 371 8.64 2.74 13.53
N LEU A 372 8.16 3.93 13.93
CA LEU A 372 6.74 4.25 14.04
C LEU A 372 6.00 4.01 12.71
N GLU A 373 6.53 4.53 11.60
CA GLU A 373 5.97 4.31 10.25
C GLU A 373 5.85 2.82 9.93
N ALA A 374 6.91 2.03 10.18
CA ALA A 374 6.91 0.60 9.93
C ALA A 374 5.83 -0.14 10.74
N LEU A 375 5.66 0.20 12.02
CA LEU A 375 4.62 -0.39 12.89
C LEU A 375 3.21 -0.06 12.39
N ILE A 376 2.98 1.17 11.92
CA ILE A 376 1.70 1.58 11.31
C ILE A 376 1.44 0.76 10.03
N PHE A 377 2.43 0.60 9.16
CA PHE A 377 2.29 -0.23 7.97
C PHE A 377 2.02 -1.70 8.31
N TYR A 378 2.67 -2.26 9.34
CA TYR A 378 2.36 -3.60 9.81
C TYR A 378 0.91 -3.74 10.28
N LYS A 379 0.42 -2.76 11.05
CA LYS A 379 -0.99 -2.72 11.46
C LYS A 379 -1.93 -2.74 10.25
N ILE A 380 -1.68 -1.89 9.25
CA ILE A 380 -2.50 -1.84 8.03
C ILE A 380 -2.51 -3.21 7.32
N ARG A 381 -1.34 -3.86 7.20
CA ARG A 381 -1.22 -5.17 6.54
C ARG A 381 -1.97 -6.30 7.24
N ILE A 382 -2.06 -6.26 8.57
CA ILE A 382 -2.86 -7.22 9.36
C ILE A 382 -4.33 -7.14 8.96
N PHE A 383 -4.86 -5.92 8.76
CA PHE A 383 -6.24 -5.72 8.33
C PHE A 383 -6.44 -6.04 6.84
N ASP A 384 -5.46 -5.73 5.99
CA ASP A 384 -5.52 -6.00 4.54
C ASP A 384 -5.25 -7.46 4.16
N VAL A 385 -4.82 -8.32 5.10
CA VAL A 385 -4.40 -9.71 4.88
C VAL A 385 -3.34 -9.85 3.78
N ASN A 386 -2.53 -8.81 3.61
CA ASN A 386 -1.51 -8.75 2.58
C ASN A 386 -0.20 -9.33 3.12
N PHE A 387 -0.13 -10.65 3.28
CA PHE A 387 1.06 -11.39 3.75
C PHE A 387 1.62 -12.30 2.66
N TYR A 388 2.94 -12.40 2.58
CA TYR A 388 3.59 -13.25 1.58
C TYR A 388 3.61 -14.74 2.00
N SER A 389 3.59 -15.02 3.31
CA SER A 389 3.51 -16.39 3.84
C SER A 389 2.14 -17.01 3.58
N GLY A 390 2.08 -18.06 2.74
CA GLY A 390 0.83 -18.77 2.42
C GLY A 390 0.14 -19.40 3.64
N ALA A 391 0.89 -19.93 4.60
CA ALA A 391 0.33 -20.51 5.82
C ALA A 391 -0.29 -19.45 6.75
N LEU A 392 0.37 -18.29 6.88
CA LEU A 392 -0.17 -17.16 7.64
C LEU A 392 -1.42 -16.63 6.94
N ARG A 393 -1.32 -16.37 5.64
CA ARG A 393 -2.43 -15.94 4.80
C ARG A 393 -3.65 -16.85 4.93
N GLY A 394 -3.48 -18.17 4.86
CA GLY A 394 -4.59 -19.13 5.04
C GLY A 394 -5.26 -19.05 6.42
N ARG A 395 -4.51 -18.82 7.50
CA ARG A 395 -5.10 -18.61 8.85
C ARG A 395 -5.89 -17.31 8.94
N PHE A 396 -5.39 -16.25 8.30
CA PHE A 396 -6.09 -14.96 8.22
C PHE A 396 -7.34 -15.06 7.34
N GLU A 397 -7.28 -15.75 6.21
CA GLU A 397 -8.42 -16.00 5.32
C GLU A 397 -9.55 -16.75 6.06
N GLN A 398 -9.23 -17.70 6.94
CA GLN A 398 -10.23 -18.36 7.79
C GLN A 398 -10.94 -17.41 8.76
N ILE A 399 -10.22 -16.42 9.31
CA ILE A 399 -10.81 -15.40 10.18
C ILE A 399 -11.68 -14.47 9.34
N ASN A 400 -11.19 -13.99 8.19
CA ASN A 400 -11.94 -13.15 7.27
C ASN A 400 -13.22 -13.83 6.76
N ASN A 401 -13.18 -15.13 6.45
CA ASN A 401 -14.38 -15.87 6.05
C ASN A 401 -15.45 -15.85 7.14
N LYS A 402 -15.06 -15.94 8.43
CA LYS A 402 -16.03 -15.79 9.52
C LYS A 402 -16.58 -14.37 9.65
N ILE A 403 -15.74 -13.36 9.48
CA ILE A 403 -16.20 -11.95 9.44
C ILE A 403 -17.21 -11.76 8.30
N ASN A 404 -16.97 -12.35 7.13
CA ASN A 404 -17.88 -12.28 5.99
C ASN A 404 -19.22 -12.96 6.28
N ILE A 405 -19.21 -14.17 6.84
CA ILE A 405 -20.43 -14.89 7.22
C ILE A 405 -21.23 -14.10 8.27
N ASP A 406 -20.56 -13.56 9.30
CA ASP A 406 -21.22 -12.75 10.33
C ASP A 406 -21.82 -11.45 9.74
N PHE A 407 -21.18 -10.88 8.71
CA PHE A 407 -21.69 -9.73 7.99
C PHE A 407 -22.94 -10.08 7.16
N GLU A 408 -22.93 -11.21 6.44
CA GLU A 408 -24.08 -11.73 5.71
C GLU A 408 -25.29 -11.99 6.62
N GLU A 409 -25.06 -12.56 7.81
CA GLU A 409 -26.12 -12.77 8.81
C GLU A 409 -26.73 -11.45 9.30
N LYS A 410 -25.92 -10.41 9.52
CA LYS A 410 -26.45 -9.09 9.87
C LYS A 410 -27.27 -8.48 8.73
N ILE A 411 -26.85 -8.67 7.48
CA ILE A 411 -27.63 -8.23 6.32
C ILE A 411 -28.96 -8.97 6.27
N ARG A 412 -28.97 -10.30 6.43
CA ARG A 412 -30.19 -11.11 6.48
C ARG A 412 -31.17 -10.56 7.50
N ALA A 413 -30.72 -10.40 8.75
CA ALA A 413 -31.55 -9.89 9.83
C ALA A 413 -32.11 -8.49 9.52
N LYS A 414 -31.31 -7.62 8.90
CA LYS A 414 -31.74 -6.27 8.52
C LYS A 414 -32.79 -6.29 7.40
N ILE A 415 -32.65 -7.17 6.41
CA ILE A 415 -33.65 -7.36 5.35
C ILE A 415 -34.95 -7.90 5.92
N GLU A 416 -34.91 -8.95 6.74
CA GLU A 416 -36.07 -9.54 7.40
C GLU A 416 -36.82 -8.53 8.28
N ASN A 417 -36.08 -7.62 8.94
CA ASN A 417 -36.67 -6.55 9.75
C ASN A 417 -37.22 -5.37 8.93
N SER A 418 -36.78 -5.20 7.68
CA SER A 418 -37.23 -4.07 6.84
C SER A 418 -38.70 -4.22 6.43
N ARG A 419 -39.14 -5.45 6.13
CA ARG A 419 -40.48 -5.78 5.66
C ARG A 419 -40.82 -7.24 6.00
N SER A 420 -42.02 -7.47 6.54
CA SER A 420 -42.46 -8.78 7.00
C SER A 420 -42.80 -9.77 5.87
N ASP A 421 -43.04 -9.30 4.65
CA ASP A 421 -43.36 -10.14 3.49
C ASP A 421 -42.11 -10.71 2.78
N LEU A 422 -40.91 -10.24 3.15
CA LEU A 422 -39.66 -10.72 2.58
C LEU A 422 -39.27 -12.06 3.21
N LYS A 423 -38.99 -13.05 2.36
CA LYS A 423 -38.35 -14.31 2.79
C LYS A 423 -36.90 -14.31 2.38
N VAL A 424 -35.99 -14.61 3.31
CA VAL A 424 -34.56 -14.63 3.03
C VAL A 424 -33.97 -16.01 3.29
N LYS A 425 -33.25 -16.54 2.31
CA LYS A 425 -32.40 -17.72 2.49
C LYS A 425 -30.94 -17.27 2.49
N HIS A 426 -30.21 -17.64 3.53
CA HIS A 426 -28.77 -17.38 3.65
C HIS A 426 -27.94 -18.64 3.38
N ASN A 427 -26.76 -18.44 2.81
CA ASN A 427 -25.72 -19.44 2.62
C ASN A 427 -26.21 -20.69 1.86
N LEU A 428 -26.75 -20.49 0.67
CA LEU A 428 -27.21 -21.59 -0.18
C LEU A 428 -26.02 -22.22 -0.92
N THR A 429 -25.66 -23.45 -0.55
CA THR A 429 -24.57 -24.24 -1.17
C THR A 429 -25.07 -25.47 -1.93
N ARG A 430 -26.27 -25.95 -1.60
CA ARG A 430 -27.02 -27.03 -2.24
C ARG A 430 -28.53 -26.76 -2.06
N ILE A 431 -29.36 -27.15 -3.02
CA ILE A 431 -30.81 -27.11 -2.85
C ILE A 431 -31.26 -28.29 -1.99
N SER A 432 -32.02 -28.01 -0.93
CA SER A 432 -32.49 -28.95 0.07
C SER A 432 -33.22 -30.13 -0.59
N ASP A 433 -32.88 -31.34 -0.14
CA ASP A 433 -33.49 -32.59 -0.61
C ASP A 433 -33.35 -32.87 -2.13
N THR A 434 -32.33 -32.30 -2.78
CA THR A 434 -32.00 -32.58 -4.19
C THR A 434 -30.51 -32.89 -4.37
N GLU A 435 -30.10 -33.52 -5.47
CA GLU A 435 -28.69 -33.69 -5.83
C GLU A 435 -28.08 -32.47 -6.54
N ILE A 436 -28.88 -31.42 -6.77
CA ILE A 436 -28.45 -30.24 -7.51
C ILE A 436 -27.51 -29.41 -6.63
N THR A 437 -26.26 -29.30 -7.07
CA THR A 437 -25.22 -28.49 -6.42
C THR A 437 -25.06 -27.17 -7.15
N LEU A 438 -24.78 -26.11 -6.38
CA LEU A 438 -24.58 -24.80 -6.95
C LEU A 438 -23.18 -24.70 -7.58
N PRO A 439 -23.01 -23.93 -8.68
CA PRO A 439 -21.68 -23.64 -9.22
C PRO A 439 -20.81 -22.90 -8.19
N GLU A 440 -21.44 -22.06 -7.35
CA GLU A 440 -20.82 -21.35 -6.23
C GLU A 440 -21.87 -21.09 -5.13
N GLN A 441 -21.43 -20.92 -3.88
CA GLN A 441 -22.30 -20.50 -2.76
C GLN A 441 -23.03 -19.20 -3.10
N ILE A 442 -24.35 -19.14 -2.88
CA ILE A 442 -25.13 -17.89 -2.90
C ILE A 442 -25.25 -17.36 -1.48
N ASP A 443 -24.81 -16.11 -1.29
CA ASP A 443 -24.74 -15.48 0.04
C ASP A 443 -26.15 -15.26 0.58
N LEU A 444 -27.03 -14.59 -0.18
CA LEU A 444 -28.45 -14.44 0.14
C LEU A 444 -29.34 -14.58 -1.09
N ILE A 445 -30.52 -15.19 -0.92
CA ILE A 445 -31.66 -15.09 -1.83
C ILE A 445 -32.81 -14.44 -1.08
N VAL A 446 -33.31 -13.31 -1.58
CA VAL A 446 -34.46 -12.59 -1.01
C VAL A 446 -35.65 -12.73 -1.95
N VAL A 447 -36.77 -13.23 -1.46
CA VAL A 447 -38.01 -13.34 -2.21
C VAL A 447 -38.98 -12.28 -1.70
N SER A 448 -39.41 -11.39 -2.59
CA SER A 448 -40.51 -10.45 -2.34
C SER A 448 -41.81 -10.93 -3.00
N SER A 449 -42.86 -10.12 -2.92
CA SER A 449 -44.13 -10.39 -3.60
C SER A 449 -43.98 -10.57 -5.12
N GLU A 450 -43.08 -9.79 -5.73
CA GLU A 450 -42.96 -9.65 -7.19
C GLU A 450 -41.59 -10.04 -7.76
N SER A 451 -40.53 -10.07 -6.93
CA SER A 451 -39.16 -10.27 -7.41
C SER A 451 -38.37 -11.24 -6.54
N ILE A 452 -37.31 -11.82 -7.12
CA ILE A 452 -36.28 -12.55 -6.39
C ILE A 452 -34.98 -11.78 -6.54
N TYR A 453 -34.31 -11.48 -5.43
CA TYR A 453 -32.99 -10.85 -5.43
C TYR A 453 -31.95 -11.90 -5.07
N VAL A 454 -31.02 -12.15 -5.99
CA VAL A 454 -29.81 -12.92 -5.74
C VAL A 454 -28.75 -11.93 -5.30
N CYS A 455 -28.35 -12.01 -4.04
CA CYS A 455 -27.43 -11.04 -3.43
C CYS A 455 -26.05 -11.64 -3.19
N ASP A 456 -25.02 -10.86 -3.47
CA ASP A 456 -23.63 -11.17 -3.15
C ASP A 456 -23.12 -10.09 -2.18
N CYS A 457 -22.75 -10.50 -0.97
CA CYS A 457 -22.36 -9.60 0.10
C CYS A 457 -20.84 -9.40 0.07
N LYS A 458 -20.37 -8.16 0.24
CA LYS A 458 -18.93 -7.87 0.28
C LYS A 458 -18.58 -6.96 1.45
N ASN A 459 -17.82 -7.51 2.38
CA ASN A 459 -17.29 -6.75 3.50
C ASN A 459 -15.91 -6.18 3.14
N PHE A 460 -15.90 -5.05 2.45
CA PHE A 460 -14.65 -4.33 2.17
C PHE A 460 -14.17 -3.58 3.41
N LEU A 461 -13.55 -4.26 4.36
CA LEU A 461 -12.93 -3.60 5.50
C LEU A 461 -11.90 -2.56 5.01
N LEU A 462 -12.18 -1.28 5.27
CA LEU A 462 -11.35 -0.08 5.09
C LEU A 462 -10.22 -0.19 4.05
N LYS A 463 -10.55 -0.03 2.77
CA LYS A 463 -9.53 0.12 1.72
C LYS A 463 -9.17 1.60 1.54
N THR A 464 -8.05 2.00 2.13
CA THR A 464 -7.59 3.41 2.10
C THR A 464 -6.57 3.68 1.00
N SER A 465 -5.91 2.64 0.46
CA SER A 465 -4.88 2.85 -0.57
C SER A 465 -5.45 2.83 -1.99
N PRO A 466 -4.90 3.66 -2.92
CA PRO A 466 -5.27 3.62 -4.34
C PRO A 466 -5.18 2.23 -4.96
N ARG A 467 -4.19 1.42 -4.53
CA ARG A 467 -4.04 0.04 -4.96
C ARG A 467 -5.19 -0.86 -4.48
N ALA A 468 -5.59 -0.75 -3.22
CA ALA A 468 -6.67 -1.57 -2.67
C ALA A 468 -8.02 -1.20 -3.31
N ILE A 469 -8.28 0.08 -3.50
CA ILE A 469 -9.45 0.62 -4.23
C ILE A 469 -9.46 0.09 -5.67
N ARG A 470 -8.31 0.14 -6.36
CA ARG A 470 -8.20 -0.34 -7.73
C ARG A 470 -8.44 -1.84 -7.87
N ASN A 471 -7.91 -2.64 -6.94
CA ASN A 471 -8.17 -4.07 -6.90
C ASN A 471 -9.66 -4.37 -6.66
N GLU A 472 -10.35 -3.55 -5.87
CA GLU A 472 -11.80 -3.65 -5.71
C GLU A 472 -12.53 -3.47 -7.03
N ILE A 473 -12.28 -2.36 -7.73
CA ILE A 473 -12.95 -2.02 -8.99
C ILE A 473 -12.78 -3.16 -9.99
N ASN A 474 -11.55 -3.66 -10.17
CA ASN A 474 -11.27 -4.76 -11.09
C ASN A 474 -11.99 -6.05 -10.70
N ASN A 475 -12.00 -6.38 -9.41
CA ASN A 475 -12.69 -7.57 -8.94
C ASN A 475 -14.20 -7.43 -9.09
N MET A 476 -14.77 -6.25 -8.86
CA MET A 476 -16.20 -5.99 -9.00
C MET A 476 -16.67 -6.09 -10.46
N LEU A 477 -15.97 -5.44 -11.39
CA LEU A 477 -16.28 -5.49 -12.82
C LEU A 477 -15.99 -6.85 -13.46
N GLY A 478 -14.95 -7.53 -12.98
CA GLY A 478 -14.50 -8.80 -13.53
C GLY A 478 -15.06 -9.99 -12.75
N LYS A 479 -14.29 -10.47 -11.78
CA LYS A 479 -14.52 -11.74 -11.09
C LYS A 479 -15.88 -11.78 -10.39
N HIS A 480 -16.21 -10.78 -9.58
CA HIS A 480 -17.46 -10.76 -8.80
C HIS A 480 -18.69 -10.61 -9.69
N SER A 481 -18.70 -9.72 -10.69
CA SER A 481 -19.84 -9.61 -11.61
C SER A 481 -20.09 -10.91 -12.39
N LYS A 482 -19.04 -11.59 -12.87
CA LYS A 482 -19.18 -12.91 -13.52
C LYS A 482 -19.78 -13.95 -12.58
N LYS A 483 -19.32 -13.98 -11.32
CA LYS A 483 -19.84 -14.88 -10.29
C LYS A 483 -21.31 -14.63 -9.99
N LEU A 484 -21.70 -13.37 -9.74
CA LEU A 484 -23.09 -13.03 -9.47
C LEU A 484 -23.99 -13.33 -10.67
N SER A 485 -23.52 -13.08 -11.90
CA SER A 485 -24.25 -13.49 -13.11
C SER A 485 -24.46 -15.01 -13.16
N SER A 486 -23.44 -15.81 -12.84
CA SER A 486 -23.56 -17.26 -12.78
C SER A 486 -24.54 -17.72 -11.70
N LYS A 487 -24.56 -17.07 -10.53
CA LYS A 487 -25.52 -17.34 -9.45
C LYS A 487 -26.95 -17.04 -9.90
N VAL A 488 -27.18 -15.91 -10.56
CA VAL A 488 -28.49 -15.50 -11.10
C VAL A 488 -28.98 -16.48 -12.16
N ASN A 489 -28.13 -16.86 -13.11
CA ASN A 489 -28.48 -17.84 -14.13
C ASN A 489 -28.85 -19.18 -13.51
N PHE A 490 -28.07 -19.65 -12.52
CA PHE A 490 -28.40 -20.88 -11.79
C PHE A 490 -29.78 -20.80 -11.12
N VAL A 491 -30.11 -19.68 -10.47
CA VAL A 491 -31.43 -19.49 -9.86
C VAL A 491 -32.54 -19.48 -10.91
N ASN A 492 -32.30 -18.85 -12.06
CA ASN A 492 -33.25 -18.84 -13.17
C ASN A 492 -33.50 -20.24 -13.74
N ASP A 493 -32.46 -21.03 -13.94
CA ASP A 493 -32.54 -22.37 -14.50
C ASP A 493 -33.20 -23.38 -13.54
N ASN A 494 -33.18 -23.11 -12.22
CA ASN A 494 -33.68 -23.99 -11.17
C ASN A 494 -34.80 -23.33 -10.33
N LEU A 495 -35.47 -22.32 -10.88
CA LEU A 495 -36.38 -21.43 -10.16
C LEU A 495 -37.47 -22.17 -9.37
N GLU A 496 -38.18 -23.08 -10.03
CA GLU A 496 -39.28 -23.86 -9.44
C GLU A 496 -38.80 -24.66 -8.23
N ILE A 497 -37.69 -25.39 -8.39
CA ILE A 497 -37.12 -26.24 -7.34
C ILE A 497 -36.65 -25.40 -6.16
N ILE A 498 -35.99 -24.27 -6.41
CA ILE A 498 -35.52 -23.37 -5.34
C ILE A 498 -36.71 -22.79 -4.57
N LEU A 499 -37.72 -22.26 -5.27
CA LEU A 499 -38.90 -21.66 -4.63
C LEU A 499 -39.68 -22.67 -3.81
N GLU A 500 -39.88 -23.88 -4.34
CA GLU A 500 -40.60 -24.93 -3.64
C GLU A 500 -39.81 -25.43 -2.43
N LYS A 501 -38.53 -25.81 -2.61
CA LYS A 501 -37.74 -26.50 -1.57
C LYS A 501 -37.16 -25.56 -0.51
N GLU A 502 -36.78 -24.34 -0.87
CA GLU A 502 -36.17 -23.41 0.08
C GLU A 502 -37.17 -22.46 0.73
N PHE A 503 -38.30 -22.16 0.06
CA PHE A 503 -39.25 -21.14 0.49
C PHE A 503 -40.70 -21.61 0.64
N GLY A 504 -41.02 -22.85 0.21
CA GLY A 504 -42.37 -23.41 0.26
C GLY A 504 -43.35 -22.69 -0.67
N ILE A 505 -42.88 -22.14 -1.79
CA ILE A 505 -43.68 -21.37 -2.74
C ILE A 505 -43.92 -22.22 -3.99
N SER A 506 -45.18 -22.54 -4.27
CA SER A 506 -45.59 -23.33 -5.45
C SER A 506 -45.97 -22.47 -6.67
N ASP A 507 -46.26 -21.18 -6.48
CA ASP A 507 -46.55 -20.24 -7.56
C ASP A 507 -45.26 -19.54 -8.02
N PHE A 508 -44.56 -20.18 -8.97
CA PHE A 508 -43.28 -19.71 -9.48
C PHE A 508 -43.37 -18.83 -10.74
N GLU A 509 -44.48 -18.89 -11.48
CA GLU A 509 -44.62 -18.23 -12.79
C GLU A 509 -44.50 -16.70 -12.66
N LYS A 510 -45.00 -16.11 -11.58
CA LYS A 510 -44.88 -14.66 -11.32
C LYS A 510 -43.42 -14.17 -11.18
N TYR A 511 -42.47 -15.07 -10.92
CA TYR A 511 -41.05 -14.74 -10.73
C TYR A 511 -40.18 -14.99 -11.96
N ARG A 512 -40.70 -15.68 -12.99
CA ARG A 512 -39.91 -16.24 -14.11
C ARG A 512 -39.12 -15.21 -14.93
N ASN A 513 -39.48 -13.93 -14.82
CA ASN A 513 -38.79 -12.82 -15.48
C ASN A 513 -38.32 -11.72 -14.51
N ASN A 514 -38.39 -11.96 -13.20
CA ASN A 514 -38.16 -10.92 -12.19
C ASN A 514 -37.09 -11.35 -11.17
N ILE A 515 -36.05 -12.02 -11.66
CA ILE A 515 -34.85 -12.36 -10.89
C ILE A 515 -33.83 -11.24 -11.09
N LYS A 516 -33.58 -10.51 -10.01
CA LYS A 516 -32.67 -9.37 -9.95
C LYS A 516 -31.38 -9.79 -9.25
N SER A 517 -30.29 -9.16 -9.66
CA SER A 517 -28.98 -9.30 -9.02
C SER A 517 -28.71 -8.09 -8.14
N LEU A 518 -28.07 -8.26 -6.98
CA LEU A 518 -27.71 -7.14 -6.12
C LEU A 518 -26.37 -7.38 -5.41
N PHE A 519 -25.50 -6.37 -5.38
CA PHE A 519 -24.37 -6.35 -4.46
C PHE A 519 -24.75 -5.59 -3.19
N ILE A 520 -24.44 -6.17 -2.02
CA ILE A 520 -24.60 -5.51 -0.73
C ILE A 520 -23.23 -5.35 -0.09
N VAL A 521 -22.78 -4.12 0.07
CA VAL A 521 -21.44 -3.79 0.59
C VAL A 521 -21.52 -3.23 2.01
N ASN A 522 -20.53 -3.53 2.85
CA ASN A 522 -20.51 -3.02 4.24
C ASN A 522 -20.44 -1.48 4.28
N ASN A 523 -19.63 -0.93 3.40
CA ASN A 523 -19.27 0.48 3.31
C ASN A 523 -19.32 0.96 1.87
N PHE A 524 -18.87 2.19 1.61
CA PHE A 524 -18.71 2.70 0.25
C PHE A 524 -17.83 1.79 -0.59
N SER A 525 -18.33 1.47 -1.79
CA SER A 525 -17.53 0.86 -2.83
C SER A 525 -17.27 1.91 -3.89
N VAL A 526 -16.00 2.09 -4.24
CA VAL A 526 -15.65 3.05 -5.28
C VAL A 526 -16.20 2.60 -6.65
N ALA A 527 -16.43 1.29 -6.83
CA ALA A 527 -16.99 0.76 -8.07
C ALA A 527 -18.41 1.25 -8.37
N SER A 528 -19.23 1.56 -7.36
CA SER A 528 -20.64 1.93 -7.57
C SER A 528 -20.83 3.32 -8.18
N ASN A 529 -19.88 4.24 -7.99
CA ASN A 529 -20.02 5.64 -8.42
C ASN A 529 -19.44 5.93 -9.82
N MET A 530 -18.77 4.96 -10.41
CA MET A 530 -17.79 5.27 -11.46
C MET A 530 -18.08 4.73 -12.83
N LEU A 531 -18.81 3.63 -12.89
CA LEU A 531 -19.10 2.90 -14.11
C LEU A 531 -20.52 2.37 -14.02
N GLU A 532 -21.15 2.17 -15.17
CA GLU A 532 -22.39 1.42 -15.26
C GLU A 532 -22.13 -0.03 -14.80
N MET A 533 -22.31 -0.25 -13.50
CA MET A 533 -22.20 -1.57 -12.91
C MET A 533 -23.31 -2.44 -13.47
N LYS A 534 -22.94 -3.59 -14.04
CA LYS A 534 -23.90 -4.58 -14.56
C LYS A 534 -24.96 -4.98 -13.52
N HIS A 535 -24.57 -5.00 -12.24
CA HIS A 535 -25.43 -5.32 -11.12
C HIS A 535 -25.51 -4.11 -10.18
N PRO A 536 -26.71 -3.70 -9.73
CA PRO A 536 -26.86 -2.62 -8.77
C PRO A 536 -26.12 -2.95 -7.47
N MET A 537 -25.69 -1.90 -6.78
CA MET A 537 -24.94 -2.01 -5.53
C MET A 537 -25.51 -1.07 -4.50
N ILE A 538 -25.76 -1.58 -3.31
CA ILE A 538 -26.18 -0.81 -2.15
C ILE A 538 -25.24 -1.06 -0.99
N ASN A 539 -25.11 -0.07 -0.11
CA ASN A 539 -24.37 -0.23 1.14
C ASN A 539 -25.27 -0.74 2.27
N TYR A 540 -24.65 -1.12 3.39
CA TYR A 540 -25.34 -1.65 4.57
C TYR A 540 -26.36 -0.67 5.17
N THR A 541 -26.15 0.64 5.02
CA THR A 541 -27.08 1.65 5.55
C THR A 541 -28.31 1.81 4.67
N GLN A 542 -28.22 1.54 3.36
CA GLN A 542 -29.30 1.65 2.39
C GLN A 542 -30.24 0.45 2.33
N ILE A 543 -29.93 -0.66 3.01
CA ILE A 543 -30.68 -1.93 2.90
C ILE A 543 -32.19 -1.73 3.15
N GLU A 544 -32.56 -1.07 4.24
CA GLU A 544 -33.96 -0.92 4.63
C GLU A 544 -34.74 -0.10 3.58
N GLU A 545 -34.23 1.09 3.24
CA GLU A 545 -34.85 1.97 2.24
C GLU A 545 -34.99 1.28 0.87
N TYR A 546 -33.94 0.57 0.45
CA TYR A 546 -33.95 -0.12 -0.84
C TYR A 546 -35.04 -1.19 -0.91
N PHE A 547 -35.16 -2.05 0.10
CA PHE A 547 -36.16 -3.11 0.10
C PHE A 547 -37.58 -2.62 0.43
N ILE A 548 -37.72 -1.48 1.11
CA ILE A 548 -39.01 -0.78 1.25
C ILE A 548 -39.51 -0.31 -0.13
N ASN A 549 -38.64 0.34 -0.90
CA ASN A 549 -38.99 0.93 -2.19
C ASN A 549 -39.00 -0.06 -3.36
N ALA A 550 -38.43 -1.25 -3.17
CA ALA A 550 -38.46 -2.36 -4.11
C ALA A 550 -39.86 -3.02 -4.14
N SER A 551 -40.85 -2.28 -4.65
CA SER A 551 -42.18 -2.77 -5.02
C SER A 551 -42.14 -3.13 -6.50
#